data_AF-A0A6A7ADM5-F1
#
_entry.id   AF-A0A6A7ADM5-F1
#
_cell.length_a   1.000
_cell.length_b   1.000
_cell.length_c   1.000
_cell.angle_alpha   90.00
_cell.angle_beta   90.00
_cell.angle_gamma   90.00
#
_symmetry.space_group_name_H-M   'P 1'
#
loop_
_entity.id
_entity.type
_entity.pdbx_description
1 polymer ?
#
loop_
_entity_poly.entity_id
_entity_poly.type
_entity_poly.pdbx_seq_one_letter_code
_entity_poly.pdbx_strand_id
1 'polypeptide(L)'
;MAPPGVALGLRAGPSATLIPNYAPAFLAFHFIWAYGVLSSRTLKQWYGIDHNESPRHDLDKYGNQAVKSGKITQKQLDILRRNESAHANAVENYAFFVGAIGFATLAGVDRRLINSAGLAYTLARVAYGFIYILVEDRLWSQLRGVTWWISNSRCLYLLWQAGNKLNGTIQLQARGRSR
;
A
#
# COMPACT_ATOMS: atom_id res chain seq x y z
N MET A 1 15.87 -5.15 21.73
CA MET A 1 14.84 -5.20 20.66
C MET A 1 14.83 -6.57 20.03
N ALA A 2 13.66 -7.05 19.56
CA ALA A 2 13.57 -8.32 18.83
C ALA A 2 14.32 -8.24 17.48
N PRO A 3 15.08 -9.27 17.08
CA PRO A 3 15.64 -9.36 15.73
C PRO A 3 14.54 -9.31 14.67
N PRO A 4 14.79 -8.80 13.45
CA PRO A 4 13.77 -8.68 12.40
C PRO A 4 13.03 -9.99 12.11
N GLY A 5 13.75 -11.11 12.05
CA GLY A 5 13.14 -12.43 11.84
C GLY A 5 12.14 -12.83 12.94
N VAL A 6 12.37 -12.43 14.20
CA VAL A 6 11.46 -12.68 15.32
C VAL A 6 10.31 -11.67 15.33
N ALA A 7 10.59 -10.40 15.03
CA ALA A 7 9.58 -9.34 14.96
C ALA A 7 8.56 -9.55 13.84
N LEU A 8 8.98 -10.18 12.74
CA LEU A 8 8.16 -10.54 11.58
C LEU A 8 7.51 -11.93 11.71
N GLY A 9 7.77 -12.67 12.79
CA GLY A 9 7.24 -14.03 12.98
C GLY A 9 7.88 -15.11 12.09
N LEU A 10 9.01 -14.81 11.43
CA LEU A 10 9.76 -15.77 10.60
C LEU A 10 10.59 -16.74 11.43
N ARG A 11 10.90 -16.39 12.69
CA ARG A 11 11.65 -17.23 13.64
C ARG A 11 11.00 -17.18 15.02
N ALA A 12 11.07 -18.29 15.75
CA ALA A 12 10.76 -18.29 17.17
C ALA A 12 11.80 -17.45 17.93
N GLY A 13 11.34 -16.76 18.96
CA GLY A 13 12.20 -16.04 19.90
C GLY A 13 11.70 -16.26 21.33
N PRO A 14 12.51 -15.94 22.34
CA PRO A 14 12.14 -16.10 23.74
C PRO A 14 10.80 -15.44 24.06
N SER A 15 9.97 -16.08 24.89
CA SER A 15 8.62 -15.60 25.24
C SER A 15 8.61 -14.20 25.87
N ALA A 16 9.70 -13.78 26.51
CA ALA A 16 9.86 -12.45 27.10
C ALA A 16 10.28 -11.35 26.10
N THR A 17 10.46 -11.67 24.82
CA THR A 17 10.92 -10.69 23.82
C THR A 17 9.83 -9.69 23.51
N LEU A 18 10.08 -8.41 23.83
CA LEU A 18 9.20 -7.31 23.41
C LEU A 18 9.21 -7.19 21.88
N ILE A 19 8.07 -7.50 21.26
CA ILE A 19 7.86 -7.31 19.82
C ILE A 19 7.36 -5.88 19.59
N PRO A 20 8.05 -5.04 18.80
CA PRO A 20 7.56 -3.72 18.42
C PRO A 20 6.38 -3.83 17.45
N ASN A 21 5.51 -2.82 17.42
CA ASN A 21 4.49 -2.69 16.39
C ASN A 21 5.00 -1.76 15.27
N TYR A 22 5.18 -2.29 14.06
CA TYR A 22 5.69 -1.54 12.91
C TYR A 22 4.59 -0.90 12.06
N ALA A 23 3.32 -0.96 12.47
CA ALA A 23 2.23 -0.31 11.75
C ALA A 23 2.51 1.17 11.42
N PRO A 24 2.97 2.03 12.36
CA PRO A 24 3.27 3.44 12.03
C PRO A 24 4.34 3.59 10.95
N ALA A 25 5.38 2.75 10.97
CA ALA A 25 6.44 2.77 9.95
C ALA A 25 5.90 2.38 8.57
N PHE A 26 5.06 1.35 8.49
CA PHE A 26 4.40 1.00 7.24
C PHE A 26 3.48 2.12 6.74
N LEU A 27 2.71 2.76 7.62
CA LEU A 27 1.84 3.87 7.24
C LEU A 27 2.62 5.08 6.70
N ALA A 28 3.75 5.42 7.34
CA ALA A 28 4.64 6.47 6.88
C ALA A 28 5.25 6.13 5.51
N PHE A 29 5.74 4.89 5.35
CA PHE A 29 6.26 4.42 4.06
C PHE A 29 5.21 4.53 2.95
N HIS A 30 3.99 4.03 3.17
CA HIS A 30 2.95 4.03 2.13
C HIS A 30 2.44 5.44 1.81
N PHE A 31 2.46 6.36 2.76
CA PHE A 31 2.20 7.78 2.48
C PHE A 31 3.25 8.33 1.51
N ILE A 32 4.53 8.17 1.82
CA ILE A 32 5.64 8.63 0.96
C ILE A 32 5.59 7.94 -0.40
N TRP A 33 5.30 6.63 -0.42
CA TRP A 33 5.19 5.85 -1.65
C TRP A 33 4.06 6.36 -2.55
N ALA A 34 2.86 6.56 -2.00
CA ALA A 34 1.69 6.99 -2.78
C ALA A 34 1.80 8.46 -3.22
N TYR A 35 2.08 9.37 -2.28
CA TYR A 35 2.03 10.81 -2.50
C TYR A 35 3.36 11.44 -2.95
N GLY A 36 4.48 10.75 -2.73
CA GLY A 36 5.80 11.18 -3.17
C GLY A 36 6.25 10.41 -4.40
N VAL A 37 6.52 9.10 -4.26
CA VAL A 37 7.19 8.30 -5.29
C VAL A 37 6.30 8.04 -6.51
N LEU A 38 5.06 7.59 -6.29
CA LEU A 38 4.11 7.34 -7.37
C LEU A 38 3.39 8.60 -7.83
N SER A 39 3.71 9.78 -7.31
CA SER A 39 3.07 11.01 -7.78
C SER A 39 3.45 11.29 -9.22
N SER A 40 2.47 11.27 -10.12
CA SER A 40 2.67 11.65 -11.53
C SER A 40 3.09 13.12 -11.67
N ARG A 41 2.76 13.94 -10.66
CA ARG A 41 3.03 15.38 -10.67
C ARG A 41 4.50 15.70 -10.82
N THR A 42 5.37 15.01 -10.08
CA THR A 42 6.82 15.25 -10.13
C THR A 42 7.38 15.01 -11.55
N LEU A 43 6.89 13.97 -12.23
CA LEU A 43 7.29 13.71 -13.62
C LEU A 43 6.70 14.73 -14.59
N LYS A 44 5.45 15.16 -14.39
CA LYS A 44 4.86 16.24 -15.21
C LYS A 44 5.62 17.55 -15.06
N GLN A 45 6.09 17.88 -13.85
CA GLN A 45 6.93 19.04 -13.59
C GLN A 45 8.28 18.91 -14.30
N TRP A 46 8.91 17.74 -14.23
CA TRP A 46 10.16 17.46 -14.95
C TRP A 46 10.02 17.67 -16.46
N TYR A 47 8.94 17.16 -17.06
CA TYR A 47 8.67 17.34 -18.48
C TYR A 47 8.09 18.72 -18.83
N GLY A 48 7.87 19.60 -17.85
CA GLY A 48 7.29 20.93 -18.02
C GLY A 48 5.85 20.91 -18.54
N ILE A 49 5.08 19.87 -18.24
CA ILE A 49 3.67 19.72 -18.65
C ILE A 49 2.70 19.72 -17.46
N ASP A 50 3.20 20.03 -16.25
CA ASP A 50 2.37 20.23 -15.05
C ASP A 50 1.66 21.58 -15.14
N HIS A 51 0.33 21.55 -15.16
CA HIS A 51 -0.49 22.74 -15.15
C HIS A 51 -1.30 22.79 -13.85
N ASN A 52 -0.97 23.74 -12.98
CA ASN A 52 -1.49 23.76 -11.62
C ASN A 52 -3.00 24.06 -11.55
N GLU A 53 -3.61 24.57 -12.62
CA GLU A 53 -5.05 24.83 -12.68
C GLU A 53 -5.90 23.56 -12.67
N SER A 54 -5.39 22.45 -13.24
CA SER A 54 -6.14 21.19 -13.30
C SER A 54 -5.22 19.97 -13.41
N PRO A 55 -4.38 19.69 -12.39
CA PRO A 55 -3.32 18.70 -12.51
C PRO A 55 -3.80 17.30 -12.90
N ARG A 56 -5.01 16.90 -12.50
CA ARG A 56 -5.58 15.57 -12.80
C ARG A 56 -5.99 15.37 -14.26
N HIS A 57 -6.13 16.45 -15.03
CA HIS A 57 -6.55 16.41 -16.42
C HIS A 57 -5.44 16.83 -17.40
N ASP A 58 -4.21 17.04 -16.90
CA ASP A 58 -3.09 17.53 -17.72
C ASP A 58 -2.75 16.61 -18.88
N LEU A 59 -2.70 15.29 -18.63
CA LEU A 59 -2.34 14.33 -19.67
C LEU A 59 -3.44 14.18 -20.72
N ASP A 60 -4.70 14.32 -20.32
CA ASP A 60 -5.84 14.26 -21.23
C ASP A 60 -5.92 15.51 -22.11
N LYS A 61 -5.69 16.68 -21.52
CA LYS A 61 -5.83 17.97 -22.20
C LYS A 61 -4.60 18.34 -23.01
N TYR A 62 -3.40 18.12 -22.47
CA TYR A 62 -2.15 18.65 -23.03
C TYR A 62 -1.17 17.55 -23.48
N GLY A 63 -1.38 16.28 -23.08
CA GLY A 63 -0.44 15.19 -23.37
C GLY A 63 -0.20 14.97 -24.86
N ASN A 64 -1.26 14.89 -25.66
CA ASN A 64 -1.13 14.69 -27.12
C ASN A 64 -0.47 15.91 -27.80
N GLN A 65 -0.70 17.12 -27.30
CA GLN A 65 -0.05 18.33 -27.80
C GLN A 65 1.44 18.32 -27.48
N ALA A 66 1.83 17.89 -26.27
CA ALA A 66 3.23 17.77 -25.86
C ALA A 66 3.99 16.72 -26.71
N VAL A 67 3.31 15.67 -27.17
CA VAL A 67 3.89 14.72 -28.14
C VAL A 67 4.07 15.37 -29.51
N LYS A 68 3.04 16.06 -30.03
CA LYS A 68 3.10 16.75 -31.33
C LYS A 68 4.18 17.83 -31.38
N SER A 69 4.39 18.54 -30.27
CA SER A 69 5.42 19.58 -30.17
C SER A 69 6.83 19.01 -29.93
N GLY A 70 6.98 17.69 -29.84
CA GLY A 70 8.26 17.02 -29.58
C GLY A 70 8.77 17.16 -28.13
N LYS A 71 7.94 17.64 -27.20
CA LYS A 71 8.33 17.86 -25.79
C LYS A 71 8.50 16.54 -25.04
N ILE A 72 7.64 15.57 -25.36
CA ILE A 72 7.73 14.19 -24.88
C ILE A 72 7.47 13.22 -26.04
N THR A 73 7.92 11.99 -25.90
CA THR A 73 7.60 10.88 -26.81
C THR A 73 6.24 10.26 -26.46
N GLN A 74 5.64 9.54 -27.41
CA GLN A 74 4.42 8.77 -27.14
C GLN A 74 4.62 7.75 -26.00
N LYS A 75 5.77 7.08 -25.96
CA LYS A 75 6.12 6.14 -24.88
C LYS A 75 6.15 6.81 -23.51
N GLN A 76 6.71 8.02 -23.42
CA GLN A 76 6.71 8.79 -22.16
C GLN A 76 5.28 9.18 -21.75
N LEU A 77 4.44 9.61 -22.70
CA LEU A 77 3.03 9.89 -22.40
C LEU A 77 2.29 8.66 -21.87
N ASP A 78 2.52 7.49 -22.45
CA ASP A 78 1.88 6.24 -22.01
C ASP A 78 2.36 5.81 -20.62
N ILE A 79 3.65 5.98 -20.31
CA ILE A 79 4.19 5.79 -18.96
C ILE A 79 3.54 6.75 -17.96
N LEU A 80 3.38 8.03 -18.31
CA LEU A 80 2.74 9.03 -17.44
C LEU A 80 1.27 8.68 -17.15
N ARG A 81 0.52 8.21 -18.15
CA ARG A 81 -0.87 7.75 -17.97
C ARG A 81 -0.96 6.54 -17.04
N ARG A 82 -0.05 5.57 -17.22
CA ARG A 82 0.05 4.41 -16.32
C ARG A 82 0.45 4.82 -14.90
N ASN A 83 1.34 5.80 -14.77
CA ASN A 83 1.73 6.38 -13.48
C ASN A 83 0.53 7.06 -12.80
N GLU A 84 -0.26 7.90 -13.50
CA GLU A 84 -1.47 8.50 -12.93
C GLU A 84 -2.47 7.46 -12.42
N SER A 85 -2.65 6.37 -13.18
CA SER A 85 -3.51 5.26 -12.77
C SER A 85 -2.95 4.53 -11.54
N ALA A 86 -1.63 4.29 -11.51
CA ALA A 86 -0.96 3.65 -10.38
C ALA A 86 -1.00 4.51 -9.11
N HIS A 87 -0.84 5.83 -9.25
CA HIS A 87 -0.98 6.81 -8.17
C HIS A 87 -2.39 6.78 -7.57
N ALA A 88 -3.42 6.89 -8.41
CA ALA A 88 -4.80 6.86 -7.97
C ALA A 88 -5.12 5.57 -7.19
N ASN A 89 -4.70 4.42 -7.72
CA ASN A 89 -4.86 3.14 -7.04
C ASN A 89 -4.12 3.08 -5.70
N ALA A 90 -2.91 3.64 -5.62
CA ALA A 90 -2.15 3.70 -4.38
C ALA A 90 -2.82 4.56 -3.32
N VAL A 91 -3.39 5.71 -3.71
CA VAL A 91 -4.15 6.61 -2.81
C VAL A 91 -5.41 5.91 -2.27
N GLU A 92 -6.18 5.25 -3.12
CA GLU A 92 -7.37 4.49 -2.71
C GLU A 92 -7.03 3.35 -1.73
N ASN A 93 -5.99 2.58 -2.04
CA ASN A 93 -5.58 1.45 -1.20
C ASN A 93 -4.93 1.91 0.11
N TYR A 94 -4.31 3.10 0.13
CA TYR A 94 -3.72 3.65 1.35
C TYR A 94 -4.76 3.81 2.45
N ALA A 95 -5.94 4.37 2.13
CA ALA A 95 -7.02 4.52 3.11
C ALA A 95 -7.49 3.17 3.68
N PHE A 96 -7.66 2.16 2.81
CA PHE A 96 -8.04 0.82 3.26
C PHE A 96 -6.98 0.18 4.16
N PHE A 97 -5.70 0.32 3.80
CA PHE A 97 -4.59 -0.18 4.62
C PHE A 97 -4.49 0.52 5.97
N VAL A 98 -4.63 1.86 6.01
CA VAL A 98 -4.71 2.66 7.25
C VAL A 98 -5.80 2.10 8.16
N GLY A 99 -7.02 1.91 7.62
CA GLY A 99 -8.13 1.33 8.36
C GLY A 99 -7.81 -0.06 8.91
N ALA A 100 -7.34 -0.97 8.05
CA ALA A 100 -7.08 -2.36 8.45
C ALA A 100 -5.97 -2.50 9.49
N ILE A 101 -4.79 -1.90 9.26
CA ILE A 101 -3.64 -2.05 10.16
C ILE A 101 -3.78 -1.22 11.44
N GLY A 102 -4.45 -0.06 11.35
CA GLY A 102 -4.82 0.76 12.50
C GLY A 102 -5.82 0.03 13.41
N PHE A 103 -6.88 -0.53 12.82
CA PHE A 103 -7.89 -1.26 13.58
C PHE A 103 -7.33 -2.52 14.24
N ALA A 104 -6.51 -3.31 13.53
CA ALA A 104 -5.82 -4.46 14.10
C ALA A 104 -4.87 -4.07 15.25
N THR A 105 -4.17 -2.93 15.11
CA THR A 105 -3.31 -2.39 16.17
C THR A 105 -4.11 -2.03 17.42
N LEU A 106 -5.21 -1.28 17.25
CA LEU A 106 -6.04 -0.83 18.37
C LEU A 106 -6.79 -1.99 19.05
N ALA A 107 -7.21 -2.99 18.29
CA ALA A 107 -7.84 -4.20 18.82
C ALA A 107 -6.86 -5.11 19.60
N GLY A 108 -5.55 -4.84 19.56
CA GLY A 108 -4.54 -5.63 20.27
C GLY A 108 -4.24 -6.98 19.60
N VAL A 109 -4.32 -7.05 18.27
CA VAL A 109 -3.86 -8.22 17.49
C VAL A 109 -2.36 -8.45 17.75
N ASP A 110 -1.91 -9.71 17.68
CA ASP A 110 -0.50 -10.06 17.84
C ASP A 110 0.38 -9.23 16.88
N ARG A 111 1.37 -8.54 17.45
CA ARG A 111 2.29 -7.66 16.72
C ARG A 111 3.09 -8.41 15.65
N ARG A 112 3.41 -9.70 15.83
CA ARG A 112 4.07 -10.51 14.79
C ARG A 112 3.20 -10.64 13.56
N LEU A 113 1.90 -10.84 13.74
CA LEU A 113 0.93 -10.92 12.64
C LEU A 113 0.75 -9.57 11.95
N ILE A 114 0.65 -8.48 12.72
CA ILE A 114 0.61 -7.12 12.19
C ILE A 114 1.84 -6.84 11.33
N ASN A 115 3.03 -7.11 11.87
CA ASN A 115 4.29 -6.84 11.19
C ASN A 115 4.46 -7.68 9.91
N SER A 116 4.12 -8.97 9.98
CA SER A 116 4.17 -9.87 8.83
C SER A 116 3.20 -9.46 7.71
N ALA A 117 1.95 -9.15 8.08
CA ALA A 117 0.94 -8.69 7.12
C ALA A 117 1.31 -7.33 6.51
N GLY A 118 1.83 -6.40 7.31
CA GLY A 118 2.32 -5.09 6.84
C GLY A 118 3.49 -5.21 5.87
N LEU A 119 4.44 -6.13 6.14
CA LEU A 119 5.55 -6.40 5.22
C LEU A 119 5.05 -7.02 3.91
N ALA A 120 4.20 -8.05 3.99
CA ALA A 120 3.64 -8.70 2.79
C ALA A 120 2.82 -7.73 1.94
N TYR A 121 2.01 -6.87 2.57
CA TYR A 121 1.31 -5.78 1.91
C TYR A 121 2.30 -4.85 1.20
N THR A 122 3.35 -4.42 1.90
CA THR A 122 4.36 -3.50 1.37
C THR A 122 5.06 -4.05 0.13
N LEU A 123 5.57 -5.28 0.20
CA LEU A 123 6.23 -5.93 -0.94
C LEU A 123 5.28 -6.05 -2.15
N ALA A 124 4.03 -6.45 -1.90
CA ALA A 124 3.02 -6.57 -2.95
C ALA A 124 2.69 -5.22 -3.60
N ARG A 125 2.56 -4.14 -2.83
CA ARG A 125 2.25 -2.79 -3.35
C ARG A 125 3.42 -2.16 -4.11
N VAL A 126 4.65 -2.40 -3.66
CA VAL A 126 5.85 -1.96 -4.40
C VAL A 126 5.93 -2.68 -5.74
N ALA A 127 5.77 -4.01 -5.74
CA ALA A 127 5.72 -4.79 -6.98
C ALA A 127 4.58 -4.34 -7.90
N TYR A 128 3.38 -4.13 -7.36
CA TYR A 128 2.24 -3.61 -8.11
C TYR A 128 2.58 -2.31 -8.84
N GLY A 129 3.16 -1.32 -8.14
CA GLY A 129 3.53 -0.03 -8.74
C GLY A 129 4.51 -0.17 -9.90
N PHE A 130 5.58 -0.96 -9.73
CA PHE A 130 6.55 -1.21 -10.80
C PHE A 130 5.93 -1.91 -12.01
N ILE A 131 5.17 -2.99 -11.78
CA ILE A 131 4.50 -3.73 -12.85
C ILE A 131 3.51 -2.81 -13.58
N TYR A 132 2.77 -1.97 -12.84
CA TYR A 132 1.81 -1.04 -13.43
C TYR A 132 2.46 -0.06 -14.41
N ILE A 133 3.57 0.53 -14.02
CA ILE A 133 4.18 1.62 -14.79
C ILE A 133 5.03 1.08 -15.95
N LEU A 134 5.81 0.01 -15.69
CA LEU A 134 6.89 -0.42 -16.58
C LEU A 134 6.53 -1.60 -17.50
N VAL A 135 5.51 -2.39 -17.17
CA VAL A 135 5.17 -3.58 -17.96
C VAL A 135 4.06 -3.25 -18.96
N GLU A 136 4.42 -3.28 -20.25
CA GLU A 136 3.52 -3.01 -21.37
C GLU A 136 2.87 -4.29 -21.94
N ASP A 137 3.53 -5.44 -21.75
CA ASP A 137 3.06 -6.70 -22.29
C ASP A 137 1.74 -7.15 -21.64
N ARG A 138 0.79 -7.55 -22.47
CA ARG A 138 -0.56 -7.93 -22.04
C ARG A 138 -0.57 -9.08 -21.03
N LEU A 139 0.24 -10.11 -21.24
CA LEU A 139 0.29 -11.29 -20.37
C LEU A 139 0.97 -10.95 -19.04
N TRP A 140 2.13 -10.32 -19.08
CA TRP A 140 2.88 -9.94 -17.88
C TRP A 140 2.15 -8.89 -17.04
N SER A 141 1.33 -8.05 -17.67
CA SER A 141 0.53 -7.06 -16.95
C SER A 141 -0.53 -7.68 -16.02
N GLN A 142 -0.85 -8.97 -16.16
CA GLN A 142 -1.78 -9.68 -15.25
C GLN A 142 -1.21 -9.85 -13.85
N LEU A 143 0.12 -9.76 -13.68
CA LEU A 143 0.77 -9.77 -12.37
C LEU A 143 0.32 -8.58 -11.50
N ARG A 144 -0.22 -7.51 -12.10
CA ARG A 144 -0.87 -6.40 -11.39
C ARG A 144 -2.07 -6.91 -10.58
N GLY A 145 -2.91 -7.74 -11.18
CA GLY A 145 -4.07 -8.33 -10.48
C GLY A 145 -3.64 -9.21 -9.31
N VAL A 146 -2.61 -10.04 -9.52
CA VAL A 146 -2.08 -10.93 -8.48
C VAL A 146 -1.53 -10.14 -7.28
N THR A 147 -0.65 -9.18 -7.53
CA THR A 147 -0.06 -8.34 -6.48
C THR A 147 -1.11 -7.49 -5.77
N TRP A 148 -2.12 -7.01 -6.50
CA TRP A 148 -3.27 -6.32 -5.93
C TRP A 148 -4.06 -7.22 -4.96
N TRP A 149 -4.40 -8.45 -5.37
CA TRP A 149 -5.12 -9.39 -4.52
C TRP A 149 -4.33 -9.80 -3.28
N ILE A 150 -3.03 -10.03 -3.42
CA ILE A 150 -2.16 -10.32 -2.27
C ILE A 150 -2.24 -9.19 -1.26
N SER A 151 -2.09 -7.93 -1.69
CA SER A 151 -2.14 -6.78 -0.80
C SER A 151 -3.50 -6.62 -0.11
N ASN A 152 -4.60 -6.67 -0.85
CA ASN A 152 -5.95 -6.52 -0.30
C ASN A 152 -6.34 -7.66 0.65
N SER A 153 -5.90 -8.88 0.35
CA SER A 153 -6.10 -10.03 1.23
C SER A 153 -5.41 -9.85 2.58
N ARG A 154 -4.27 -9.14 2.66
CA ARG A 154 -3.63 -8.80 3.94
C ARG A 154 -4.44 -7.80 4.75
N CYS A 155 -5.08 -6.82 4.11
CA CYS A 155 -5.99 -5.90 4.79
C CYS A 155 -7.21 -6.64 5.36
N LEU A 156 -7.86 -7.48 4.55
CA LEU A 156 -9.00 -8.29 4.98
C LEU A 156 -8.61 -9.25 6.12
N TYR A 157 -7.45 -9.88 6.04
CA TYR A 157 -6.90 -10.73 7.09
C TYR A 157 -6.71 -9.97 8.42
N LEU A 158 -6.17 -8.75 8.37
CA LEU A 158 -6.00 -7.91 9.57
C LEU A 158 -7.33 -7.53 10.21
N LEU A 159 -8.33 -7.17 9.40
CA LEU A 159 -9.68 -6.88 9.87
C LEU A 159 -10.33 -8.10 10.52
N TRP A 160 -10.18 -9.28 9.90
CA TRP A 160 -10.68 -10.53 10.46
C TRP A 160 -10.03 -10.85 11.81
N GLN A 161 -8.71 -10.70 11.93
CA GLN A 161 -8.00 -10.92 13.20
C GLN A 161 -8.41 -9.91 14.28
N ALA A 162 -8.65 -8.65 13.90
CA ALA A 162 -9.18 -7.64 14.81
C ALA A 162 -10.56 -8.05 15.35
N GLY A 163 -11.46 -8.49 14.46
CA GLY A 163 -12.79 -8.99 14.84
C GLY A 163 -12.73 -10.17 15.81
N ASN A 164 -11.87 -11.16 15.53
CA ASN A 164 -11.65 -12.29 16.43
C ASN A 164 -11.19 -11.84 17.83
N LYS A 165 -10.27 -10.87 17.88
CA LYS A 165 -9.71 -10.36 19.14
C LYS A 165 -10.74 -9.60 19.96
N LEU A 166 -11.55 -8.77 19.33
CA LEU A 166 -12.61 -8.00 19.99
C LEU A 166 -13.69 -8.94 20.55
N ASN A 167 -14.16 -9.90 19.74
CA ASN A 167 -15.20 -10.84 20.16
C ASN A 167 -14.70 -11.81 21.24
N GLY A 168 -13.44 -12.25 21.17
CA GLY A 168 -12.83 -13.08 22.21
C GLY A 168 -12.75 -12.36 23.56
N THR A 169 -12.45 -11.06 23.56
CA THR A 169 -12.41 -10.22 24.77
C THR A 169 -13.78 -10.13 25.43
N ILE A 170 -14.83 -9.91 24.63
CA ILE A 170 -16.22 -9.81 25.13
C ILE A 170 -16.66 -11.09 25.84
N GLN A 171 -16.33 -12.25 25.29
CA GLN A 171 -16.67 -13.55 25.88
C GLN A 171 -16.00 -13.80 27.24
N LEU A 172 -14.74 -13.35 27.41
CA LEU A 172 -14.02 -13.46 28.67
C LEU A 172 -14.61 -12.54 29.74
N GLN A 173 -14.98 -11.31 29.38
CA GLN A 173 -15.61 -10.37 30.30
C GLN A 173 -17.01 -10.84 30.74
N ALA A 174 -17.79 -11.41 29.83
CA ALA A 174 -19.10 -11.98 30.15
C ALA A 174 -19.00 -13.15 31.16
N ARG A 175 -18.02 -14.04 31.00
CA ARG A 175 -17.77 -15.16 31.93
C ARG A 175 -17.21 -14.73 33.29
N GLY A 176 -16.49 -13.61 33.33
CA GLY A 176 -15.94 -13.07 34.58
C GLY A 176 -16.97 -12.35 35.46
N ARG A 177 -18.09 -11.89 34.89
CA ARG A 177 -19.20 -11.23 35.63
C ARG A 177 -20.24 -12.21 36.18
N SER A 178 -20.22 -13.47 35.76
CA SER A 178 -21.13 -14.53 36.23
C SER A 178 -20.57 -15.36 37.39
N ARG A 179 -19.51 -14.88 38.05
CA ARG A 179 -18.92 -15.44 39.28
C ARG A 179 -18.86 -14.35 40.34
#